data_AF-A0A7V9BJ87-F1
#
_entry.id   AF-A0A7V9BJ87-F1
#
_cell.length_a   1.000
_cell.length_b   1.000
_cell.length_c   1.000
_cell.angle_alpha   90.00
_cell.angle_beta   90.00
_cell.angle_gamma   90.00
#
_symmetry.space_group_name_H-M   'P 1'
#
loop_
_entity.id
_entity.type
_entity.pdbx_description
1 polymer ?
#
loop_
_entity_poly.entity_id
_entity_poly.type
_entity_poly.pdbx_seq_one_letter_code
_entity_poly.pdbx_strand_id
1 'polypeptide(L)'
;MVMVGGELTLEALELSYNATTGFYRAPVQASANGGVLVIDDFGRQQVAPRDLLNRWIVPLESRVDFLTLQSGQKFELPFMVLVIFATNIKPAELVDEAFLRRIHYKVFAESPTVAEFIQIFENCCRERQIPFDRKMIQDLLKGYYEPRKIPLRGCQPRDLIDQVLSLSEYLGAPRELSSELLEAACASYFVDEREAPVLYA
;
A
#
# COMPACT_ATOMS: atom_id res chain seq x y z
N MET A 1 9.69 -11.52 1.71
CA MET A 1 8.34 -10.92 1.68
C MET A 1 7.85 -11.00 0.25
N VAL A 2 6.65 -11.52 0.03
CA VAL A 2 5.97 -11.52 -1.28
C VAL A 2 4.83 -10.52 -1.18
N MET A 3 4.67 -9.66 -2.18
CA MET A 3 3.55 -8.72 -2.27
C MET A 3 2.80 -8.95 -3.56
N VAL A 4 1.47 -8.87 -3.49
CA VAL A 4 0.54 -8.99 -4.63
C VAL A 4 -0.52 -7.90 -4.51
N GLY A 5 -0.94 -7.33 -5.64
CA GLY A 5 -1.93 -6.25 -5.69
C GLY A 5 -3.21 -6.65 -6.43
N GLY A 6 -3.74 -5.73 -7.25
CA GLY A 6 -4.95 -5.93 -8.03
C GLY A 6 -4.86 -7.04 -9.10
N GLU A 7 -3.66 -7.45 -9.47
CA GLU A 7 -3.36 -8.52 -10.42
C GLU A 7 -3.50 -9.93 -9.85
N LEU A 8 -3.75 -10.07 -8.54
CA LEU A 8 -3.94 -11.38 -7.91
C LEU A 8 -5.19 -12.09 -8.46
N THR A 9 -4.99 -13.30 -8.99
CA THR A 9 -6.05 -14.19 -9.45
C THR A 9 -6.17 -15.42 -8.57
N LEU A 10 -7.28 -16.15 -8.67
CA LEU A 10 -7.46 -17.43 -7.95
C LEU A 10 -6.45 -18.49 -8.41
N GLU A 11 -6.09 -18.46 -9.70
CA GLU A 11 -5.11 -19.37 -10.30
C GLU A 11 -3.70 -19.17 -9.72
N ALA A 12 -3.37 -17.96 -9.27
CA ALA A 12 -2.11 -17.68 -8.59
C ALA A 12 -2.00 -18.36 -7.21
N LEU A 13 -3.12 -18.89 -6.69
CA LEU A 13 -3.16 -19.69 -5.46
C LEU A 13 -2.98 -21.19 -5.75
N GLU A 14 -2.90 -21.60 -7.01
CA GLU A 14 -2.72 -22.98 -7.45
C GLU A 14 -1.37 -23.20 -8.13
N LEU A 15 -1.00 -24.47 -8.29
CA LEU A 15 0.16 -24.84 -9.09
C LEU A 15 -0.14 -24.64 -10.58
N SER A 16 0.71 -23.86 -11.24
CA SER A 16 0.62 -23.65 -12.69
C SER A 16 1.71 -24.44 -13.40
N TYR A 17 1.33 -25.44 -14.19
CA TYR A 17 2.27 -26.27 -14.95
C TYR A 17 2.63 -25.62 -16.30
N ASN A 18 3.92 -25.47 -16.57
CA ASN A 18 4.41 -25.05 -17.87
C ASN A 18 4.87 -26.26 -18.69
N ALA A 19 4.10 -26.62 -19.73
CA ALA A 19 4.40 -27.76 -20.58
C ALA A 19 5.67 -27.60 -21.45
N THR A 20 6.11 -26.36 -21.70
CA THR A 20 7.32 -26.10 -22.49
C THR A 20 8.58 -26.39 -21.67
N THR A 21 8.58 -25.99 -20.39
CA THR A 21 9.74 -26.17 -19.52
C THR A 21 9.67 -27.44 -18.66
N GLY A 22 8.49 -28.05 -18.54
CA GLY A 22 8.25 -29.22 -17.70
C GLY A 22 8.22 -28.93 -16.20
N PHE A 23 8.07 -27.65 -15.80
CA PHE A 23 8.14 -27.22 -14.41
C PHE A 23 6.81 -26.61 -13.94
N TYR A 24 6.53 -26.76 -12.65
CA TYR A 24 5.47 -26.03 -11.98
C TYR A 24 5.97 -24.68 -11.47
N ARG A 25 5.15 -23.65 -11.63
CA ARG A 25 5.25 -22.42 -10.87
C ARG A 25 4.52 -22.61 -9.55
N ALA A 26 5.22 -22.31 -8.46
CA ALA A 26 4.65 -22.35 -7.12
C ALA A 26 3.60 -21.23 -6.94
N PRO A 27 2.51 -21.47 -6.18
CA PRO A 27 1.56 -20.43 -5.86
C PRO A 27 2.14 -19.40 -4.89
N VAL A 28 1.49 -18.25 -4.77
CA VAL A 28 2.03 -17.09 -4.03
C VAL A 28 2.26 -17.39 -2.55
N GLN A 29 1.37 -18.15 -1.91
CA GLN A 29 1.50 -18.56 -0.51
C GLN A 29 2.67 -19.54 -0.29
N ALA A 30 2.93 -20.42 -1.27
CA ALA A 30 4.04 -21.36 -1.19
C ALA A 30 5.38 -20.63 -1.35
N SER A 31 5.43 -19.64 -2.26
CA SER A 31 6.59 -18.78 -2.46
C SER A 31 6.90 -17.91 -1.23
N ALA A 32 5.87 -17.53 -0.47
CA ALA A 32 5.98 -16.74 0.75
C ALA A 32 6.08 -17.60 2.03
N ASN A 33 6.13 -18.92 1.91
CA ASN A 33 6.01 -19.82 3.05
C ASN A 33 7.15 -19.62 4.06
N GLY A 34 6.82 -19.63 5.36
CA GLY A 34 7.77 -19.27 6.43
C GLY A 34 8.10 -17.77 6.52
N GLY A 35 7.48 -16.94 5.70
CA GLY A 35 7.63 -15.49 5.70
C GLY A 35 6.29 -14.75 5.69
N VAL A 36 6.26 -13.62 5.00
CA VAL A 36 5.09 -12.73 4.92
C VAL A 36 4.59 -12.64 3.48
N LEU A 37 3.28 -12.80 3.31
CA LEU A 37 2.53 -12.52 2.09
C LEU A 37 1.63 -11.30 2.33
N VAL A 38 1.88 -10.22 1.61
CA VAL A 38 1.05 -9.00 1.66
C VAL A 38 0.14 -8.97 0.44
N ILE A 39 -1.16 -8.82 0.68
CA ILE A 39 -2.17 -8.61 -0.36
C ILE A 39 -2.63 -7.18 -0.23
N ASP A 40 -2.14 -6.33 -1.12
CA ASP A 40 -2.48 -4.92 -1.17
C ASP A 40 -3.77 -4.70 -1.96
N ASP A 41 -4.43 -3.57 -1.71
CA ASP A 41 -5.73 -3.21 -2.30
C ASP A 41 -6.78 -4.34 -2.23
N PHE A 42 -6.79 -5.10 -1.13
CA PHE A 42 -7.69 -6.23 -0.95
C PHE A 42 -9.16 -5.78 -1.06
N GLY A 43 -9.92 -6.38 -1.98
CA GLY A 43 -11.25 -5.88 -2.37
C GLY A 43 -11.31 -5.25 -3.76
N ARG A 44 -10.17 -4.94 -4.38
CA ARG A 44 -10.10 -4.32 -5.71
C ARG A 44 -9.50 -5.24 -6.78
N GLN A 45 -9.25 -6.50 -6.43
CA GLN A 45 -8.81 -7.52 -7.37
C GLN A 45 -9.93 -7.88 -8.35
N GLN A 46 -9.54 -8.48 -9.48
CA GLN A 46 -10.51 -9.07 -10.42
C GLN A 46 -11.31 -10.22 -9.80
N VAL A 47 -10.70 -10.97 -8.87
CA VAL A 47 -11.34 -12.03 -8.10
C VAL A 47 -12.04 -11.47 -6.87
N ALA A 48 -13.21 -12.00 -6.52
CA ALA A 48 -13.92 -11.58 -5.33
C ALA A 48 -13.12 -11.94 -4.06
N PRO A 49 -13.05 -11.03 -3.06
CA PRO A 49 -12.40 -11.30 -1.77
C PRO A 49 -12.86 -12.59 -1.10
N ARG A 50 -14.16 -12.88 -1.22
CA ARG A 50 -14.77 -14.09 -0.69
C ARG A 50 -14.16 -15.36 -1.28
N ASP A 51 -13.84 -15.37 -2.57
CA ASP A 51 -13.30 -16.55 -3.24
C ASP A 51 -11.84 -16.82 -2.83
N LEU A 52 -11.05 -15.75 -2.69
CA LEU A 52 -9.70 -15.83 -2.11
C LEU A 52 -9.73 -16.39 -0.68
N LEU A 53 -10.63 -15.85 0.16
CA LEU A 53 -10.75 -16.33 1.53
C LEU A 53 -11.32 -17.75 1.60
N ASN A 54 -12.30 -18.11 0.77
CA ASN A 54 -12.83 -19.47 0.64
C ASN A 54 -11.71 -20.49 0.39
N ARG A 55 -10.79 -20.15 -0.52
CA ARG A 55 -9.65 -21.00 -0.85
C ARG A 55 -8.69 -21.19 0.33
N TRP A 56 -8.61 -20.21 1.22
CA TRP A 56 -7.72 -20.23 2.37
C TRP A 56 -8.39 -20.50 3.72
N ILE A 57 -9.70 -20.79 3.77
CA ILE A 57 -10.38 -21.18 5.01
C ILE A 57 -9.62 -22.30 5.71
N VAL A 58 -9.37 -23.40 4.99
CA VAL A 58 -8.73 -24.59 5.55
C VAL A 58 -7.25 -24.35 5.84
N PRO A 59 -6.42 -23.76 4.94
CA PRO A 59 -5.02 -23.46 5.26
C PRO A 59 -4.80 -22.50 6.42
N LEU A 60 -5.63 -21.47 6.57
CA LEU A 60 -5.53 -20.52 7.69
C LEU A 60 -5.87 -21.17 9.04
N GLU A 61 -6.77 -22.16 9.05
CA GLU A 61 -7.22 -22.86 10.25
C GLU A 61 -6.30 -24.04 10.61
N SER A 62 -6.00 -24.91 9.64
CA SER A 62 -5.24 -26.15 9.84
C SER A 62 -3.72 -25.97 9.75
N ARG A 63 -3.24 -24.83 9.22
CA ARG A 63 -1.83 -24.61 8.87
C ARG A 63 -1.28 -25.56 7.81
N VAL A 64 -2.15 -26.17 6.99
CA VAL A 64 -1.77 -27.03 5.86
C VAL A 64 -2.54 -26.62 4.61
N ASP A 65 -1.83 -26.45 3.50
CA ASP A 65 -2.42 -26.24 2.17
C ASP A 65 -2.34 -27.52 1.36
N PHE A 66 -3.36 -27.73 0.51
CA PHE A 66 -3.45 -28.90 -0.35
C PHE A 66 -3.36 -28.42 -1.79
N LEU A 67 -2.31 -28.85 -2.49
CA LEU A 67 -2.09 -28.51 -3.88
C LEU A 67 -2.26 -29.76 -4.76
N THR A 68 -2.74 -29.55 -5.98
CA THR A 68 -3.02 -30.63 -6.92
C THR A 68 -2.06 -30.53 -8.11
N LEU A 69 -1.35 -31.61 -8.39
CA LEU A 69 -0.53 -31.73 -9.60
C LEU A 69 -1.42 -31.93 -10.83
N GLN A 70 -0.90 -31.68 -12.03
CA GLN A 70 -1.61 -31.96 -13.29
C GLN A 70 -2.00 -33.44 -13.44
N SER A 71 -1.27 -34.36 -12.79
CA SER A 71 -1.62 -35.78 -12.70
C SER A 71 -2.88 -36.06 -11.87
N GLY A 72 -3.42 -35.06 -11.18
CA GLY A 72 -4.53 -35.19 -10.22
C GLY A 72 -4.08 -35.59 -8.82
N GLN A 73 -2.80 -35.91 -8.61
CA GLN A 73 -2.28 -36.24 -7.29
C GLN A 73 -2.29 -35.00 -6.38
N LYS A 74 -2.82 -35.16 -5.18
CA LYS A 74 -2.81 -34.13 -4.13
C LYS A 74 -1.65 -34.37 -3.17
N PHE A 75 -1.07 -33.29 -2.70
CA PHE A 75 -0.07 -33.32 -1.64
C PHE A 75 -0.27 -32.18 -0.66
N GLU A 76 0.25 -32.39 0.55
CA GLU A 76 0.22 -31.43 1.64
C GLU A 76 1.45 -30.53 1.59
N LEU A 77 1.22 -29.24 1.82
CA LEU A 77 2.25 -28.24 1.99
C LEU A 77 2.02 -27.51 3.32
N PRO A 78 3.02 -27.37 4.19
CA PRO A 78 2.88 -26.54 5.38
C PRO A 78 2.50 -25.11 5.01
N PHE A 79 1.45 -24.56 5.64
CA PHE A 79 1.00 -23.18 5.47
C PHE A 79 1.49 -22.34 6.65
N MET A 80 2.79 -22.02 6.62
CA MET A 80 3.50 -21.25 7.64
C MET A 80 3.68 -19.77 7.27
N VAL A 81 2.89 -19.28 6.30
CA VAL A 81 2.92 -17.89 5.87
C VAL A 81 2.10 -17.00 6.81
N LEU A 82 2.62 -15.81 7.12
CA LEU A 82 1.85 -14.72 7.70
C LEU A 82 1.18 -13.93 6.57
N VAL A 83 -0.13 -14.07 6.45
CA VAL A 83 -0.93 -13.33 5.46
C VAL A 83 -1.36 -11.98 6.03
N ILE A 84 -1.06 -10.90 5.32
CA ILE A 84 -1.46 -9.53 5.65
C ILE A 84 -2.36 -9.01 4.53
N PHE A 85 -3.58 -8.61 4.87
CA PHE A 85 -4.49 -7.94 3.94
C PHE A 85 -4.45 -6.43 4.22
N ALA A 86 -4.12 -5.65 3.20
CA ALA A 86 -4.19 -4.18 3.24
C ALA A 86 -5.32 -3.70 2.33
N THR A 87 -6.14 -2.77 2.82
CA THR A 87 -7.31 -2.28 2.09
C THR A 87 -7.75 -0.92 2.62
N ASN A 88 -8.36 -0.13 1.74
CA ASN A 88 -9.10 1.08 2.10
C ASN A 88 -10.62 0.86 2.21
N ILE A 89 -11.10 -0.36 1.99
CA ILE A 89 -12.52 -0.76 2.08
C ILE A 89 -12.80 -1.24 3.51
N LYS A 90 -14.01 -0.95 4.03
CA LYS A 90 -14.39 -1.41 5.37
C LYS A 90 -14.42 -2.95 5.41
N PRO A 91 -13.87 -3.60 6.45
CA PRO A 91 -13.87 -5.07 6.53
C PRO A 91 -15.26 -5.71 6.39
N ALA A 92 -16.31 -5.07 6.90
CA ALA A 92 -17.69 -5.55 6.79
C ALA A 92 -18.27 -5.49 5.37
N GLU A 93 -17.67 -4.71 4.47
CA GLU A 93 -18.05 -4.65 3.05
C GLU A 93 -17.32 -5.69 2.20
N LEU A 94 -16.20 -6.24 2.71
CA LEU A 94 -15.40 -7.23 1.99
C LEU A 94 -15.97 -8.64 2.12
N VAL A 95 -16.33 -9.06 3.34
CA VAL A 95 -16.83 -10.41 3.66
C VAL A 95 -17.69 -10.43 4.92
N ASP A 96 -18.38 -11.55 5.13
CA ASP A 96 -19.23 -11.77 6.31
C ASP A 96 -18.43 -11.94 7.62
N GLU A 97 -19.15 -11.89 8.74
CA GLU A 97 -18.59 -12.03 10.08
C GLU A 97 -17.91 -13.40 10.31
N ALA A 98 -18.36 -14.46 9.64
CA ALA A 98 -17.74 -15.78 9.79
C ALA A 98 -16.31 -15.80 9.23
N PHE A 99 -16.04 -15.10 8.13
CA PHE A 99 -14.68 -14.90 7.63
C PHE A 99 -13.86 -13.97 8.54
N LEU A 100 -14.45 -12.86 8.97
CA LEU A 100 -13.74 -11.89 9.81
C LEU A 100 -13.30 -12.48 11.15
N ARG A 101 -13.97 -13.51 11.67
CA ARG A 101 -13.53 -14.25 12.88
C ARG A 101 -12.22 -15.03 12.69
N ARG A 102 -11.85 -15.36 11.46
CA ARG A 102 -10.59 -16.06 11.12
C ARG A 102 -9.41 -15.11 10.90
N ILE A 103 -9.69 -13.82 10.77
CA ILE A 103 -8.68 -12.75 10.69
C ILE A 103 -8.64 -12.06 12.06
N HIS A 104 -7.85 -12.59 12.98
CA HIS A 104 -7.90 -12.15 14.39
C HIS A 104 -7.49 -10.69 14.59
N TYR A 105 -6.42 -10.25 13.92
CA TYR A 105 -5.90 -8.90 14.05
C TYR A 105 -6.47 -8.00 12.96
N LYS A 106 -7.05 -6.88 13.37
CA LYS A 106 -7.53 -5.82 12.49
C LYS A 106 -6.96 -4.51 13.03
N VAL A 107 -6.02 -3.94 12.28
CA VAL A 107 -5.35 -2.69 12.66
C VAL A 107 -5.89 -1.60 11.77
N PHE A 108 -6.49 -0.57 12.36
CA PHE A 108 -6.92 0.61 11.65
C PHE A 108 -5.78 1.63 11.64
N ALA A 109 -5.24 1.92 10.46
CA ALA A 109 -4.22 2.96 10.29
C ALA A 109 -4.89 4.33 10.26
N GLU A 110 -4.87 5.03 11.40
CA GLU A 110 -5.47 6.35 11.53
C GLU A 110 -4.67 7.42 10.78
N SER A 111 -5.34 8.52 10.44
CA SER A 111 -4.65 9.73 9.98
C SER A 111 -3.78 10.28 11.12
N PRO A 112 -2.54 10.71 10.83
CA PRO A 112 -1.67 11.26 11.85
C PRO A 112 -2.24 12.57 12.41
N THR A 113 -1.99 12.82 13.69
CA THR A 113 -2.13 14.13 14.31
C THR A 113 -1.13 15.12 13.71
N VAL A 114 -1.32 16.42 13.94
CA VAL A 114 -0.35 17.46 13.51
C VAL A 114 1.06 17.19 14.05
N ALA A 115 1.17 16.76 15.32
CA ALA A 115 2.46 16.47 15.93
C ALA A 115 3.16 15.27 15.28
N GLU A 116 2.41 14.19 15.02
CA GLU A 116 2.91 13.01 14.31
C GLU A 116 3.27 13.33 12.86
N PHE A 117 2.46 14.15 12.17
CA PHE A 117 2.72 14.55 10.80
C PHE A 117 4.03 15.33 10.65
N ILE A 118 4.30 16.25 11.58
CA ILE A 118 5.58 16.97 11.68
C ILE A 118 6.73 15.98 11.97
N GLN A 119 6.52 15.00 12.85
CA GLN A 119 7.51 13.97 13.16
C GLN A 119 7.82 13.07 11.95
N ILE A 120 6.82 12.75 11.13
CA ILE A 120 6.99 11.99 9.89
C ILE A 120 7.82 12.83 8.90
N PHE A 121 7.54 14.12 8.74
CA PHE A 121 8.37 15.03 7.93
C PHE A 121 9.83 15.02 8.38
N GLU A 122 10.09 15.17 9.68
CA GLU A 122 11.44 15.13 10.25
C GLU A 122 12.15 13.80 9.94
N ASN A 123 11.45 12.67 10.12
CA ASN A 123 12.00 11.35 9.83
C ASN A 123 12.35 11.21 8.33
N CYS A 124 11.46 11.63 7.44
CA CYS A 124 11.68 11.57 5.99
C CYS A 124 12.83 12.49 5.54
N CYS A 125 13.00 13.66 6.17
CA CYS A 125 14.13 14.55 5.91
C CYS A 125 15.46 13.90 6.35
N ARG A 126 15.47 13.29 7.54
CA ARG A 126 16.64 12.58 8.08
C ARG A 126 17.07 11.42 7.19
N GLU A 127 16.12 10.62 6.70
CA GLU A 127 16.39 9.52 5.76
C GLU A 127 17.00 10.00 4.44
N ARG A 128 16.62 11.19 3.98
CA ARG A 128 17.12 11.81 2.74
C ARG A 128 18.33 12.72 2.95
N GLN A 129 18.82 12.81 4.19
CA GLN A 129 19.95 13.65 4.58
C GLN A 129 19.77 15.14 4.24
N ILE A 130 18.56 15.66 4.36
CA ILE A 130 18.26 17.09 4.13
C ILE A 130 17.91 17.82 5.45
N PRO A 131 18.17 19.14 5.54
CA PRO A 131 17.80 19.92 6.72
C PRO A 131 16.29 19.92 6.95
N PHE A 132 15.89 19.78 8.22
CA PHE A 132 14.50 19.88 8.65
C PHE A 132 14.27 21.19 9.39
N ASP A 133 13.26 21.96 8.94
CA ASP A 133 12.76 23.12 9.66
C ASP A 133 11.30 22.88 10.10
N ARG A 134 11.11 22.77 11.42
CA ARG A 134 9.78 22.60 12.02
C ARG A 134 8.85 23.76 11.69
N LYS A 135 9.34 25.00 11.66
CA LYS A 135 8.52 26.19 11.44
C LYS A 135 7.96 26.19 10.02
N MET A 136 8.79 25.85 9.03
CA MET A 136 8.37 25.70 7.64
C MET A 136 7.18 24.75 7.48
N ILE A 137 7.21 23.58 8.15
CA ILE A 137 6.09 22.63 8.09
C ILE A 137 4.86 23.14 8.83
N GLN A 138 5.02 23.86 9.94
CA GLN A 138 3.90 24.50 10.63
C GLN A 138 3.24 25.57 9.77
N ASP A 139 4.03 26.37 9.05
CA ASP A 139 3.54 27.40 8.14
C ASP A 139 2.84 26.76 6.93
N LEU A 140 3.38 25.66 6.38
CA LEU A 140 2.72 24.87 5.33
C LEU A 140 1.34 24.33 5.78
N LEU A 141 1.27 23.79 6.99
CA LEU A 141 0.01 23.26 7.53
C LEU A 141 -1.05 24.36 7.67
N LYS A 142 -0.67 25.52 8.23
CA LYS A 142 -1.58 26.67 8.40
C LYS A 142 -1.95 27.34 7.08
N GLY A 143 -0.99 27.48 6.16
CA GLY A 143 -1.17 28.23 4.91
C GLY A 143 -1.81 27.41 3.79
N TYR A 144 -1.52 26.10 3.73
CA TYR A 144 -1.97 25.25 2.63
C TYR A 144 -3.03 24.23 3.04
N TYR A 145 -2.79 23.47 4.12
CA TYR A 145 -3.66 22.36 4.53
C TYR A 145 -4.94 22.82 5.20
N GLU A 146 -4.86 23.69 6.22
CA GLU A 146 -6.02 24.16 6.98
C GLU A 146 -7.07 24.87 6.09
N PRO A 147 -6.71 25.83 5.21
CA PRO A 147 -7.70 26.55 4.40
C PRO A 147 -8.39 25.66 3.36
N ARG A 148 -7.68 24.63 2.88
CA ARG A 148 -8.19 23.65 1.90
C ARG A 148 -8.84 22.43 2.55
N LYS A 149 -8.81 22.33 3.89
CA LYS A 149 -9.31 21.18 4.66
C LYS A 149 -8.73 19.84 4.18
N ILE A 150 -7.44 19.85 3.82
CA ILE A 150 -6.77 18.63 3.34
C ILE A 150 -6.56 17.68 4.53
N PRO A 151 -7.04 16.43 4.47
CA PRO A 151 -6.81 15.47 5.52
C PRO A 151 -5.32 15.08 5.56
N LEU A 152 -4.76 15.03 6.77
CA LEU A 152 -3.39 14.56 6.97
C LEU A 152 -3.32 13.05 6.68
N ARG A 153 -2.37 12.64 5.86
CA ARG A 153 -2.09 11.23 5.53
C ARG A 153 -0.60 10.96 5.73
N GLY A 154 -0.27 9.84 6.36
CA GLY A 154 1.13 9.51 6.70
C GLY A 154 2.07 9.40 5.48
N CYS A 155 1.54 9.17 4.27
CA CYS A 155 2.33 9.14 3.04
C CYS A 155 2.71 10.54 2.52
N GLN A 156 1.89 11.57 2.78
CA GLN A 156 2.08 12.90 2.18
C GLN A 156 3.46 13.51 2.43
N PRO A 157 4.05 13.46 3.64
CA PRO A 157 5.37 14.04 3.88
C PRO A 157 6.45 13.46 2.95
N ARG A 158 6.48 12.13 2.83
CA ARG A 158 7.42 11.43 1.96
C ARG A 158 7.25 11.87 0.52
N ASP A 159 6.02 11.80 0.02
CA ASP A 159 5.70 12.08 -1.38
C ASP A 159 6.00 13.55 -1.74
N LEU A 160 5.68 14.49 -0.84
CA LEU A 160 5.97 15.92 -1.03
C LEU A 160 7.47 16.20 -1.02
N ILE A 161 8.23 15.61 -0.11
CA ILE A 161 9.68 15.76 -0.08
C ILE A 161 10.30 15.18 -1.37
N ASP A 162 9.85 14.03 -1.84
CA ASP A 162 10.34 13.43 -3.08
C ASP A 162 10.08 14.32 -4.31
N GLN A 163 8.92 14.98 -4.36
CA GLN A 163 8.62 15.97 -5.39
C GLN A 163 9.51 17.21 -5.29
N VAL A 164 9.74 17.73 -4.08
CA VAL A 164 10.65 18.87 -3.86
C VAL A 164 12.06 18.55 -4.34
N LEU A 165 12.58 17.37 -3.99
CA LEU A 165 13.92 16.95 -4.40
C LEU A 165 14.02 16.75 -5.91
N SER A 166 13.01 16.17 -6.53
CA SER A 166 12.94 16.01 -7.99
C SER A 166 12.92 17.37 -8.70
N LEU A 167 12.16 18.34 -8.17
CA LEU A 167 12.10 19.70 -8.70
C LEU A 167 13.43 20.45 -8.52
N SER A 168 14.08 20.30 -7.37
CA SER A 168 15.39 20.90 -7.10
C SER A 168 16.45 20.40 -8.06
N GLU A 169 16.46 19.08 -8.32
CA GLU A 169 17.38 18.45 -9.27
C GLU A 169 17.14 18.92 -10.70
N TYR A 170 15.87 19.03 -11.12
CA TYR A 170 15.49 19.56 -12.43
C TYR A 170 15.95 21.02 -12.62
N LEU A 171 15.84 21.85 -11.58
CA LEU A 171 16.22 23.27 -11.61
C LEU A 171 17.73 23.50 -11.38
N GLY A 172 18.51 22.45 -11.08
CA GLY A 172 19.91 22.57 -10.69
C GLY A 172 20.13 23.31 -9.35
N ALA A 173 19.12 23.30 -8.48
CA ALA A 173 19.16 23.92 -7.16
C ALA A 173 19.68 22.96 -6.08
N PRO A 174 20.12 23.47 -4.90
CA PRO A 174 20.48 22.62 -3.77
C PRO A 174 19.35 21.70 -3.32
N ARG A 175 19.70 20.51 -2.82
CA ARG A 175 18.75 19.51 -2.29
C ARG A 175 18.28 19.89 -0.90
N GLU A 176 17.42 20.91 -0.81
CA GLU A 176 16.91 21.45 0.45
C GLU A 176 15.40 21.70 0.34
N LEU A 177 14.72 21.72 1.49
CA LEU A 177 13.33 22.16 1.53
C LEU A 177 13.29 23.69 1.52
N SER A 178 12.41 24.25 0.68
CA SER A 178 12.03 25.66 0.74
C SER A 178 10.51 25.78 0.73
N SER A 179 9.99 26.89 1.24
CA SER A 179 8.54 27.14 1.23
C SER A 179 8.00 27.15 -0.21
N GLU A 180 8.72 27.76 -1.15
CA GLU A 180 8.32 27.84 -2.55
C GLU A 180 8.27 26.46 -3.22
N LEU A 181 9.28 25.62 -2.96
CA LEU A 181 9.33 24.27 -3.51
C LEU A 181 8.24 23.38 -2.90
N LEU A 182 7.99 23.50 -1.59
CA LEU A 182 6.91 22.76 -0.92
C LEU A 182 5.53 23.19 -1.42
N GLU A 183 5.29 24.48 -1.62
CA GLU A 183 4.05 24.97 -2.21
C GLU A 183 3.85 24.44 -3.64
N ALA A 184 4.91 24.43 -4.45
CA ALA A 184 4.87 23.87 -5.81
C ALA A 184 4.59 22.35 -5.79
N ALA A 185 5.24 21.60 -4.90
CA ALA A 185 4.98 20.18 -4.70
C ALA A 185 3.53 19.94 -4.25
N CYS A 186 3.02 20.71 -3.29
CA CYS A 186 1.63 20.63 -2.87
C CYS A 186 0.66 20.92 -4.01
N ALA A 187 0.91 21.96 -4.81
CA ALA A 187 0.07 22.31 -5.95
C ALA A 187 0.03 21.19 -7.02
N SER A 188 1.16 20.50 -7.24
CA SER A 188 1.22 19.36 -8.14
C SER A 188 0.58 18.09 -7.56
N TYR A 189 0.72 17.86 -6.25
CA TYR A 189 0.26 16.64 -5.59
C TYR A 189 -1.26 16.65 -5.34
N PHE A 190 -1.78 17.77 -4.85
CA PHE A 190 -3.17 17.87 -4.41
C PHE A 190 -4.15 18.30 -5.52
N VAL A 191 -3.72 18.23 -6.80
CA VAL A 191 -4.45 18.60 -8.03
C VAL A 191 -5.85 19.14 -7.72
N ASP A 192 -5.94 20.44 -7.46
CA ASP A 192 -7.21 21.12 -7.23
C ASP A 192 -8.06 20.91 -8.50
N GLU A 193 -9.29 20.38 -8.39
CA GLU A 193 -10.32 20.40 -9.47
C GLU A 193 -10.82 21.83 -9.77
N ARG A 194 -10.00 22.84 -9.49
CA ARG A 194 -10.30 24.22 -9.84
C ARG A 194 -9.81 24.42 -11.26
N GLU A 195 -10.75 24.37 -12.21
CA GLU A 195 -10.59 25.09 -13.48
C GLU A 195 -10.12 26.50 -13.12
N ALA A 196 -8.86 26.81 -13.41
CA ALA A 196 -8.46 28.20 -13.51
C ALA A 196 -9.36 28.80 -14.61
N PRO A 197 -10.17 29.84 -14.32
CA PRO A 197 -10.93 30.48 -15.38
C PRO A 197 -9.90 31.04 -16.36
N VAL A 198 -9.84 30.43 -17.54
CA VAL A 198 -9.04 30.95 -18.65
C VAL A 198 -9.75 32.21 -19.11
N LEU A 199 -9.44 33.33 -18.47
CA LEU A 199 -9.77 34.66 -18.97
C LEU A 199 -8.84 34.89 -20.17
N TYR A 200 -9.32 34.53 -21.36
CA TYR A 200 -8.81 35.15 -22.58
C TYR A 200 -9.23 36.62 -22.54
N ALA A 201 -8.24 37.49 -22.39
CA ALA A 201 -8.35 38.91 -22.72
C ALA A 201 -8.35 39.10 -24.24
#